data_AF-A0A498SW59-F1
#
_entry.id   AF-A0A498SW59-F1
#
_cell.length_a   1.000
_cell.length_b   1.000
_cell.length_c   1.000
_cell.angle_alpha   90.00
_cell.angle_beta   90.00
_cell.angle_gamma   90.00
#
_symmetry.space_group_name_H-M   'P 1'
#
loop_
_entity.id
_entity.type
_entity.pdbx_description
1 polymer ?
#
loop_
_entity_poly.entity_id
_entity_poly.type
_entity_poly.pdbx_seq_one_letter_code
_entity_poly.pdbx_strand_id
1 'polypeptide(L)'
;INVTLPDEKANYLHRIGRVGRAERMGLAISLVSVHPEKVWYHKCPSRGVNCSNTALVTQRGCAIWYDEPKLLEDIEEHLGVTVPQIDTDFIVPVDEFDGKVVYGAKRTNTGSLYEGHAVQLSGTVAQLADLERSLQLSYLRMFVASEKSK
;
A
#
# COMPACT_ATOMS: atom_id res chain seq x y z
N ILE A 1 9.68 -3.26 -0.07
CA ILE A 1 10.60 -4.38 -0.35
C ILE A 1 10.11 -5.57 0.47
N ASN A 2 9.85 -6.70 -0.18
CA ASN A 2 9.51 -7.96 0.47
C ASN A 2 10.76 -8.84 0.45
N VAL A 3 11.24 -9.24 1.63
CA VAL A 3 12.40 -10.14 1.74
C VAL A 3 11.98 -11.61 1.64
N THR A 4 10.77 -11.91 2.12
CA THR A 4 10.10 -13.21 1.96
C THR A 4 8.66 -13.00 1.50
N LEU A 5 8.17 -13.91 0.65
CA LEU A 5 6.80 -13.86 0.19
C LEU A 5 5.82 -14.22 1.31
N PRO A 6 4.66 -13.54 1.41
CA PRO A 6 3.64 -13.89 2.41
C PRO A 6 2.94 -15.20 2.05
N ASP A 7 2.49 -15.95 3.06
CA ASP A 7 1.77 -17.23 2.87
C ASP A 7 0.45 -17.05 2.11
N GLU A 8 -0.20 -15.90 2.30
CA GLU A 8 -1.51 -15.59 1.72
C GLU A 8 -1.38 -14.51 0.66
N LYS A 9 -1.93 -14.78 -0.54
CA LYS A 9 -1.98 -13.83 -1.65
C LYS A 9 -2.62 -12.47 -1.30
N ALA A 10 -3.64 -12.47 -0.43
CA ALA A 10 -4.26 -11.23 0.04
C ALA A 10 -3.28 -10.34 0.83
N ASN A 11 -2.38 -10.95 1.60
CA ASN A 11 -1.35 -10.22 2.34
C ASN A 11 -0.32 -9.60 1.40
N TYR A 12 -0.04 -10.23 0.24
CA TYR A 12 0.80 -9.63 -0.79
C TYR A 12 0.16 -8.34 -1.33
N LEU A 13 -1.14 -8.39 -1.68
CA LEU A 13 -1.88 -7.22 -2.16
C LEU A 13 -1.87 -6.07 -1.14
N HIS A 14 -2.07 -6.38 0.14
CA HIS A 14 -1.99 -5.38 1.21
C HIS A 14 -0.59 -4.77 1.38
N ARG A 15 0.47 -5.55 1.14
CA ARG A 15 1.86 -5.06 1.19
C ARG A 15 2.16 -4.12 0.04
N ILE A 16 1.82 -4.50 -1.19
CA ILE A 16 2.06 -3.65 -2.37
C ILE A 16 1.13 -2.43 -2.39
N GLY A 17 -0.10 -2.54 -1.88
CA GLY A 17 -1.04 -1.41 -1.77
C GLY A 17 -0.61 -0.30 -0.79
N ARG A 18 0.52 -0.46 -0.09
CA ARG A 18 1.15 0.64 0.67
C ARG A 18 1.87 1.63 -0.24
N VAL A 19 2.35 1.18 -1.39
CA VAL A 19 3.05 2.04 -2.35
C VAL A 19 2.08 2.56 -3.40
N GLY A 20 2.35 3.75 -3.92
CA GLY A 20 1.63 4.35 -5.05
C GLY A 20 0.15 4.66 -4.80
N ARG A 21 -0.12 5.76 -4.07
CA ARG A 21 -1.49 6.24 -3.78
C ARG A 21 -1.74 7.60 -4.41
N ALA A 22 -2.99 7.88 -4.80
CA ALA A 22 -3.43 9.15 -5.37
C ALA A 22 -2.54 9.61 -6.56
N GLU A 23 -2.52 8.79 -7.61
CA GLU A 23 -1.74 9.01 -8.86
C GLU A 23 -0.22 9.12 -8.68
N ARG A 24 0.31 8.73 -7.52
CA ARG A 24 1.76 8.63 -7.30
C ARG A 24 2.25 7.25 -7.69
N MET A 25 3.38 7.18 -8.36
CA MET A 25 4.05 5.90 -8.67
C MET A 25 4.65 5.29 -7.40
N GLY A 26 4.47 3.99 -7.23
CA GLY A 26 5.06 3.17 -6.18
C GLY A 26 6.04 2.15 -6.77
N LEU A 27 6.99 1.66 -5.96
CA LEU A 27 7.86 0.55 -6.35
C LEU A 27 7.81 -0.52 -5.25
N ALA A 28 7.48 -1.74 -5.64
CA ALA A 28 7.53 -2.91 -4.78
C ALA A 28 8.50 -3.93 -5.39
N ILE A 29 9.59 -4.19 -4.68
CA ILE A 29 10.57 -5.22 -5.04
C ILE A 29 10.33 -6.40 -4.10
N SER A 30 10.23 -7.60 -4.66
CA SER A 30 10.11 -8.84 -3.92
C SER A 30 11.32 -9.72 -4.24
N LEU A 31 12.02 -10.16 -3.20
CA LEU A 31 13.09 -11.15 -3.30
C LEU A 31 12.44 -12.53 -3.22
N VAL A 32 12.78 -13.40 -4.16
CA VAL A 32 12.21 -14.75 -4.29
C VAL A 32 13.38 -15.71 -4.46
N SER A 33 13.47 -16.70 -3.57
CA SER A 33 14.47 -17.74 -3.63
C SER A 33 14.07 -18.81 -4.63
N VAL A 34 15.04 -19.30 -5.42
CA VAL A 34 14.83 -20.41 -6.36
C VAL A 34 14.73 -21.75 -5.62
N HIS A 35 15.24 -21.81 -4.39
CA HIS A 35 15.29 -23.03 -3.60
C HIS A 35 14.35 -22.94 -2.40
N PRO A 36 13.77 -24.07 -1.94
CA PRO A 36 12.95 -24.07 -0.74
C PRO A 36 13.76 -23.57 0.46
N GLU A 37 13.23 -22.59 1.17
CA GLU A 37 13.89 -22.01 2.34
C GLU A 37 13.26 -22.53 3.62
N LYS A 38 14.11 -22.76 4.62
CA LYS A 38 13.65 -23.18 5.93
C LYS A 38 13.39 -21.96 6.80
N VAL A 39 12.12 -21.65 7.01
CA VAL A 39 11.68 -20.47 7.76
C VAL A 39 11.12 -20.84 9.12
N TRP A 40 11.27 -19.93 10.08
CA TRP A 40 10.67 -20.07 11.40
C TRP A 40 9.16 -19.87 11.33
N TYR A 41 8.43 -20.87 11.81
CA TYR A 41 6.99 -20.87 11.89
C TYR A 41 6.59 -21.32 13.30
N HIS A 42 6.63 -20.35 14.21
CA HIS A 42 6.37 -20.56 15.63
C HIS A 42 4.89 -20.86 15.89
N LYS A 43 4.54 -22.14 15.87
CA LYS A 43 3.24 -22.67 16.36
C LYS A 43 3.24 -23.04 17.85
N CYS A 44 4.36 -22.81 18.55
CA CYS A 44 4.46 -23.11 19.98
C CYS A 44 3.61 -22.16 20.83
N PRO A 45 3.14 -22.58 22.02
CA PRO A 45 2.38 -21.74 22.94
C PRO A 45 3.13 -20.45 23.35
N SER A 46 4.46 -20.51 23.40
CA SER A 46 5.32 -19.36 23.72
C SER A 46 5.51 -18.39 22.55
N ARG A 47 4.92 -18.64 21.37
CA ARG A 47 5.01 -17.80 20.16
C ARG A 47 6.43 -17.36 19.79
N GLY A 48 7.40 -18.27 19.98
CA GLY A 48 8.81 -18.02 19.67
C GLY A 48 9.64 -17.47 20.84
N VAL A 49 9.04 -17.11 21.97
CA VAL A 49 9.79 -16.71 23.17
C VAL A 49 10.61 -17.91 23.67
N ASN A 50 11.94 -17.77 23.69
CA ASN A 50 12.94 -18.80 24.02
C ASN A 50 12.80 -20.13 23.22
N CYS A 51 12.27 -20.08 22.00
CA CYS A 51 12.13 -21.28 21.17
C CYS A 51 13.33 -21.45 20.23
N SER A 52 14.12 -22.50 20.44
CA SER A 52 15.25 -22.88 19.57
C SER A 52 14.98 -24.15 18.77
N ASN A 53 13.74 -24.65 18.75
CA ASN A 53 13.40 -25.91 18.09
C ASN A 53 13.29 -25.73 16.57
N THR A 54 14.39 -25.97 15.86
CA THR A 54 14.49 -25.90 14.40
C THR A 54 13.86 -27.09 13.67
N ALA A 55 13.27 -28.07 14.37
CA ALA A 55 12.62 -29.19 13.68
C ALA A 55 11.39 -28.71 12.88
N LEU A 56 10.96 -29.52 11.93
CA LEU A 56 9.76 -29.19 11.15
C LEU A 56 8.50 -29.28 12.00
N VAL A 57 7.47 -28.50 11.68
CA VAL A 57 6.15 -28.57 12.36
C VAL A 57 5.57 -29.98 12.32
N THR A 58 5.81 -30.74 11.24
CA THR A 58 5.42 -32.16 11.12
C THR A 58 6.08 -33.06 12.17
N GLN A 59 7.23 -32.64 12.70
CA GLN A 59 8.00 -33.30 13.75
C GLN A 59 7.86 -32.58 15.11
N ARG A 60 6.77 -31.83 15.32
CA ARG A 60 6.53 -31.00 16.51
C ARG A 60 7.58 -29.90 16.76
N GLY A 61 8.26 -29.46 15.70
CA GLY A 61 9.16 -28.31 15.74
C GLY A 61 8.50 -26.99 15.35
N CYS A 62 9.31 -25.95 15.14
CA CYS A 62 8.87 -24.59 14.84
C CYS A 62 9.43 -24.05 13.51
N ALA A 63 9.74 -24.93 12.56
CA ALA A 63 10.14 -24.54 11.21
C ALA A 63 9.23 -25.15 10.14
N ILE A 64 9.10 -24.47 9.00
CA ILE A 64 8.48 -25.01 7.79
C ILE A 64 9.42 -24.80 6.61
N TRP A 65 9.23 -25.62 5.57
CA TRP A 65 9.81 -25.36 4.27
C TRP A 65 8.89 -24.45 3.49
N TYR A 66 9.48 -23.45 2.87
CA TYR A 66 8.79 -22.41 2.15
C TYR A 66 9.17 -22.51 0.68
N ASP A 67 8.17 -22.73 -0.17
CA ASP A 67 8.33 -22.84 -1.61
C ASP A 67 7.89 -21.53 -2.24
N GLU A 68 8.81 -20.56 -2.28
CA GLU A 68 8.53 -19.22 -2.79
C GLU A 68 8.20 -19.16 -4.29
N PRO A 69 8.82 -19.98 -5.18
CA PRO A 69 8.42 -20.04 -6.59
C PRO A 69 6.94 -20.38 -6.76
N LYS A 70 6.44 -21.36 -6.00
CA LYS A 70 5.03 -21.73 -6.04
C LYS A 70 4.12 -20.62 -5.51
N LEU A 71 4.51 -19.95 -4.43
CA LEU A 71 3.77 -18.81 -3.89
C LEU A 71 3.72 -17.64 -4.88
N LEU A 72 4.79 -17.43 -5.66
CA LEU A 72 4.81 -16.43 -6.72
C LEU A 72 3.79 -16.76 -7.82
N GLU A 73 3.74 -18.01 -8.28
CA GLU A 73 2.75 -18.46 -9.27
C GLU A 73 1.31 -18.21 -8.79
N ASP A 74 0.99 -18.58 -7.54
CA ASP A 74 -0.32 -18.35 -6.92
C ASP A 74 -0.69 -16.85 -6.82
N ILE A 75 0.31 -16.00 -6.62
CA ILE A 75 0.17 -14.53 -6.57
C ILE A 75 -0.09 -13.96 -7.97
N GLU A 76 0.65 -14.40 -8.98
CA GLU A 76 0.49 -13.98 -10.37
C GLU A 76 -0.88 -14.38 -10.94
N GLU A 77 -1.34 -15.61 -10.66
CA GLU A 77 -2.68 -16.07 -11.05
C GLU A 77 -3.76 -15.17 -10.43
N HIS A 78 -3.58 -14.77 -9.18
CA HIS A 78 -4.56 -13.92 -8.49
C HIS A 78 -4.56 -12.47 -8.95
N LEU A 79 -3.40 -11.91 -9.28
CA LEU A 79 -3.26 -10.56 -9.83
C LEU A 79 -3.69 -10.51 -11.30
N GLY A 80 -3.62 -11.64 -12.02
CA GLY A 80 -3.84 -11.70 -13.46
C GLY A 80 -2.73 -11.01 -14.27
N VAL A 81 -1.57 -10.78 -13.65
CA VAL A 81 -0.43 -10.06 -14.24
C VAL A 81 0.85 -10.80 -13.85
N THR A 82 1.74 -11.00 -14.83
CA THR A 82 3.08 -11.54 -14.60
C THR A 82 3.99 -10.46 -14.02
N VAL A 83 4.66 -10.77 -12.91
CA VAL A 83 5.59 -9.84 -12.26
C VAL A 83 6.92 -9.89 -13.01
N PRO A 84 7.43 -8.76 -13.51
CA PRO A 84 8.70 -8.76 -14.24
C PRO A 84 9.85 -9.14 -13.31
N GLN A 85 10.70 -10.06 -13.78
CA GLN A 85 11.93 -10.45 -13.10
C GLN A 85 13.06 -9.50 -13.51
N ILE A 86 13.86 -9.08 -12.54
CA ILE A 86 15.04 -8.24 -12.76
C ILE A 86 16.30 -9.08 -12.51
N ASP A 87 17.34 -8.83 -13.31
CA ASP A 87 18.66 -9.43 -13.10
C ASP A 87 19.43 -8.65 -12.01
N THR A 88 20.62 -9.15 -11.67
CA THR A 88 21.61 -8.59 -10.74
C THR A 88 22.02 -7.15 -11.04
N ASP A 89 21.76 -6.65 -12.24
CA ASP A 89 21.98 -5.25 -12.63
C ASP A 89 20.93 -4.29 -12.04
N PHE A 90 19.86 -4.80 -11.41
CA PHE A 90 18.78 -4.02 -10.79
C PHE A 90 18.14 -2.96 -11.71
N ILE A 91 18.18 -3.20 -13.02
CA ILE A 91 17.58 -2.32 -14.02
C ILE A 91 16.07 -2.59 -14.00
N VAL A 92 15.32 -1.68 -13.37
CA VAL A 92 13.86 -1.74 -13.35
C VAL A 92 13.34 -1.32 -14.73
N PRO A 93 12.57 -2.16 -15.45
CA PRO A 93 11.99 -1.78 -16.72
C PRO A 93 11.12 -0.52 -16.54
N VAL A 94 11.33 0.46 -17.41
CA VAL A 94 10.57 1.70 -17.40
C VAL A 94 9.22 1.42 -18.04
N ASP A 95 8.16 1.38 -17.24
CA ASP A 95 6.81 1.40 -17.78
C ASP A 95 6.57 2.77 -18.42
N GLU A 96 6.22 2.79 -19.71
CA GLU A 96 5.96 3.99 -20.52
C GLU A 96 4.74 4.83 -20.03
N PHE A 97 4.10 4.41 -18.93
CA PHE A 97 2.80 4.91 -18.50
C PHE A 97 2.77 6.39 -18.09
N ASP A 98 3.92 7.02 -17.86
CA ASP A 98 4.04 8.49 -17.93
C ASP A 98 5.53 8.83 -17.98
N GLY A 99 6.08 9.13 -19.18
CA GLY A 99 7.51 9.39 -19.47
C GLY A 99 8.18 10.55 -18.71
N LYS A 100 7.69 10.89 -17.53
CA LYS A 100 8.13 11.91 -16.59
C LYS A 100 8.92 11.37 -15.40
N VAL A 101 8.92 10.06 -15.10
CA VAL A 101 9.51 9.56 -13.85
C VAL A 101 10.44 8.36 -14.07
N VAL A 102 11.74 8.61 -13.94
CA VAL A 102 12.78 7.58 -13.85
C VAL A 102 13.03 7.24 -12.38
N TYR A 103 12.88 5.98 -12.00
CA TYR A 103 13.24 5.52 -10.65
C TYR A 103 14.75 5.71 -10.40
N GLY A 104 15.14 6.19 -9.21
CA GLY A 104 16.55 6.37 -8.83
C GLY A 104 17.18 7.73 -9.18
N ALA A 105 16.46 8.62 -9.88
CA ALA A 105 16.93 9.99 -10.10
C ALA A 105 16.65 10.88 -8.87
N LYS A 106 17.70 11.51 -8.32
CA LYS A 106 17.55 12.55 -7.28
C LYS A 106 16.80 13.72 -7.92
N ARG A 107 15.60 14.04 -7.42
CA ARG A 107 14.87 15.25 -7.83
C ARG A 107 15.76 16.47 -7.59
N THR A 108 16.12 17.19 -8.65
CA THR A 108 16.81 18.48 -8.57
C THR A 108 15.85 19.54 -8.05
N ASN A 109 15.63 19.55 -6.73
CA ASN A 109 15.04 20.63 -5.92
C ASN A 109 13.77 21.32 -6.45
N THR A 110 13.04 20.69 -7.36
CA THR A 110 11.71 21.11 -7.80
C THR A 110 10.74 20.22 -7.04
N GLY A 111 10.06 20.81 -6.05
CA GLY A 111 8.96 20.18 -5.34
C GLY A 111 7.97 19.55 -6.32
N SER A 112 7.13 18.64 -5.84
CA SER A 112 6.09 18.04 -6.69
C SER A 112 5.29 19.12 -7.43
N LEU A 113 5.47 19.19 -8.75
CA LEU A 113 4.58 19.87 -9.70
C LEU A 113 3.13 19.35 -9.66
N TYR A 114 2.86 18.37 -8.81
CA TYR A 114 1.53 17.90 -8.51
C TYR A 114 0.84 18.93 -7.63
N GLU A 115 0.10 19.84 -8.25
CA GLU A 115 -0.95 20.62 -7.57
C GLU A 115 -1.90 19.60 -6.95
N GLY A 116 -1.80 19.38 -5.64
CA GLY A 116 -2.62 18.38 -4.96
C GLY A 116 -4.11 18.65 -5.18
N HIS A 117 -4.94 17.62 -4.98
CA HIS A 117 -6.40 17.74 -5.05
C HIS A 117 -6.98 18.90 -4.23
N ALA A 118 -6.24 19.43 -3.24
CA ALA A 118 -6.60 20.65 -2.52
C ALA A 118 -6.83 21.87 -3.44
N VAL A 119 -6.05 22.03 -4.52
CA VAL A 119 -6.23 23.13 -5.48
C VAL A 119 -7.49 22.91 -6.31
N GLN A 120 -7.72 21.67 -6.77
CA GLN A 120 -8.92 21.30 -7.52
C GLN A 120 -10.21 21.43 -6.70
N LEU A 121 -10.16 21.12 -5.40
CA LEU A 121 -11.30 21.19 -4.50
C LEU A 121 -11.56 22.60 -3.94
N SER A 122 -10.68 23.57 -4.18
CA SER A 122 -10.80 24.92 -3.64
C SER A 122 -12.12 25.60 -4.02
N GLY A 123 -12.57 25.44 -5.28
CA GLY A 123 -13.85 25.97 -5.76
C GLY A 123 -15.05 25.32 -5.08
N THR A 124 -15.03 23.98 -4.90
CA THR A 124 -16.11 23.26 -4.21
C THR A 124 -16.19 23.61 -2.72
N VAL A 125 -15.04 23.84 -2.07
CA VAL A 125 -14.98 24.28 -0.67
C VAL A 125 -15.57 25.68 -0.50
N ALA A 126 -15.32 26.60 -1.44
CA ALA A 126 -15.93 27.93 -1.42
C ALA A 126 -17.47 27.87 -1.53
N GLN A 127 -18.00 27.03 -2.43
CA GLN A 127 -19.45 26.85 -2.58
C GLN A 127 -20.10 26.26 -1.34
N LEU A 128 -19.45 25.29 -0.68
CA LEU A 128 -19.93 24.72 0.57
C LEU A 128 -19.95 25.76 1.71
N ALA A 129 -18.94 26.62 1.77
CA ALA A 129 -18.89 27.70 2.76
C ALA A 129 -20.02 28.74 2.56
N ASP A 130 -20.34 29.07 1.31
CA ASP A 130 -21.45 29.98 0.99
C ASP A 130 -22.81 29.36 1.35
N LEU A 131 -23.00 28.07 1.05
CA LEU A 131 -24.20 27.34 1.44
C LEU A 131 -24.36 27.28 2.97
N GLU A 132 -23.27 26.97 3.69
CA GLU A 132 -23.27 26.98 5.16
C GLU A 132 -23.67 28.34 5.71
N ARG A 133 -23.06 29.41 5.20
CA ARG A 133 -23.39 30.79 5.59
C ARG A 133 -24.86 31.12 5.34
N SER A 134 -25.41 30.72 4.20
CA SER A 134 -26.82 30.97 3.87
C SER A 134 -27.77 30.25 4.83
N LEU A 135 -27.42 29.05 5.26
CA LEU A 135 -28.21 28.20 6.15
C LEU A 135 -28.15 28.70 7.59
N GLN A 136 -26.98 29.16 8.05
CA GLN A 136 -26.84 29.83 9.34
C GLN A 136 -27.63 31.14 9.39
N LEU A 137 -27.61 31.93 8.31
CA LEU A 137 -28.38 33.18 8.23
C LEU A 137 -29.89 32.93 8.17
N SER A 138 -30.35 31.89 7.46
CA SER A 138 -31.78 31.54 7.43
C SER A 138 -32.26 31.07 8.80
N TYR A 139 -31.48 30.23 9.48
CA TYR A 139 -31.74 29.80 10.85
C TYR A 139 -31.87 30.99 11.80
N LEU A 140 -30.86 31.88 11.84
CA LEU A 140 -30.90 33.06 12.71
C LEU A 140 -32.10 33.97 12.42
N ARG A 141 -32.48 34.14 11.14
CA ARG A 141 -33.69 34.90 10.78
C ARG A 141 -34.97 34.27 11.31
N MET A 142 -35.09 32.94 11.29
CA MET A 142 -36.24 32.24 11.86
C MET A 142 -36.35 32.46 13.37
N PHE A 143 -35.23 32.44 14.11
CA PHE A 143 -35.24 32.66 15.56
C PHE A 143 -35.49 34.13 15.94
N VAL A 144 -34.86 35.09 15.27
CA VAL A 144 -35.08 36.53 15.54
C VAL A 144 -36.49 36.99 15.13
N ALA A 145 -37.08 36.42 14.07
CA ALA A 145 -38.46 36.70 13.71
C ALA A 145 -39.47 36.14 14.72
N SER A 146 -39.15 35.02 15.39
CA SER A 146 -39.96 34.44 16.47
C SER A 146 -40.01 35.31 17.73
N GLU A 147 -38.96 36.10 18.01
CA GLU A 147 -38.93 37.00 19.18
C GLU A 147 -39.73 38.29 18.96
N LYS A 148 -39.85 38.77 17.71
CA LYS A 148 -40.63 39.98 17.38
C LYS A 148 -42.15 39.78 17.34
N SER A 149 -42.62 38.52 17.48
CA SER A 149 -44.05 38.17 17.44
C SER A 149 -44.66 37.90 18.83
N LYS A 150 -43.92 38.16 19.91
CA LYS A 150 -44.44 38.25 21.28
C LYS A 150 -44.44 39.70 21.74
#